data_AF-A0A497RT86-F1
#
_entry.id   AF-A0A497RT86-F1
#
_cell.length_a   1.000
_cell.length_b   1.000
_cell.length_c   1.000
_cell.angle_alpha   90.00
_cell.angle_beta   90.00
_cell.angle_gamma   90.00
#
_symmetry.space_group_name_H-M   'P 1'
#
loop_
_entity.id
_entity.type
_entity.pdbx_description
1 polymer ?
#
loop_
_entity_poly.entity_id
_entity_poly.type
_entity_poly.pdbx_seq_one_letter_code
_entity_poly.pdbx_strand_id
1 'polypeptide(L)'
;MKIFFRICEWGLGHSTRCLPLLKALARENYEVVIFSSGEVLDILKSELKDFGNFEFVEIPKIFEFKEGSVIKNLTVSSAKIVLRMRKEH
;
A
#
# COMPACT_ATOMS: atom_id res chain seq x y z
N MET A 1 -13.81 -12.38 16.91
CA MET A 1 -13.35 -11.06 17.39
C MET A 1 -13.21 -10.16 16.18
N LYS A 2 -13.73 -8.93 16.24
CA LYS A 2 -13.78 -7.99 15.11
C LYS A 2 -12.73 -6.89 15.31
N ILE A 3 -11.90 -6.66 14.29
CA ILE A 3 -10.77 -5.73 14.32
C ILE A 3 -11.05 -4.60 13.34
N PHE A 4 -10.90 -3.36 13.80
CA PHE A 4 -11.00 -2.18 12.96
C PHE A 4 -9.59 -1.70 12.60
N PHE A 5 -9.30 -1.61 11.31
CA PHE A 5 -7.96 -1.32 10.80
C PHE A 5 -7.99 -0.16 9.80
N ARG A 6 -7.41 0.98 10.16
CA ARG A 6 -7.33 2.14 9.26
C ARG A 6 -5.98 2.15 8.53
N ILE A 7 -6.01 2.39 7.23
CA ILE A 7 -4.82 2.52 6.39
C ILE A 7 -4.70 3.97 5.91
N CYS A 8 -3.49 4.53 6.03
CA CYS A 8 -3.20 5.87 5.55
C CYS A 8 -2.78 5.84 4.08
N GLU A 9 -3.45 6.62 3.24
CA GLU A 9 -3.08 6.82 1.83
C GLU A 9 -1.91 7.82 1.66
N TRP A 10 -0.74 7.46 2.17
CA TRP A 10 0.51 8.21 1.92
C TRP A 10 1.28 7.76 0.67
N GLY A 11 0.58 7.04 -0.21
CA GLY A 11 1.12 6.39 -1.39
C GLY A 11 1.21 4.87 -1.24
N LEU A 12 1.40 4.21 -2.40
CA LEU A 12 1.38 2.75 -2.51
C LEU A 12 2.34 2.07 -1.54
N GLY A 13 3.56 2.59 -1.45
CA GLY A 13 4.61 2.01 -0.61
C GLY A 13 4.28 2.02 0.88
N HIS A 14 3.45 2.93 1.38
CA HIS A 14 3.04 2.93 2.79
C HIS A 14 1.92 1.92 3.04
N SER A 15 1.01 1.80 2.09
CA SER A 15 -0.18 0.96 2.17
C SER A 15 0.15 -0.53 2.10
N THR A 16 1.13 -0.91 1.27
CA THR A 16 1.51 -2.33 1.09
C THR A 16 2.27 -2.91 2.30
N ARG A 17 2.84 -2.09 3.18
CA ARG A 17 3.50 -2.58 4.42
C ARG A 17 2.53 -3.24 5.39
N CYS A 18 1.24 -2.95 5.28
CA CYS A 18 0.20 -3.53 6.12
C CYS A 18 -0.24 -4.92 5.64
N LEU A 19 0.06 -5.31 4.38
CA LEU A 19 -0.40 -6.58 3.81
C LEU A 19 0.04 -7.82 4.61
N PRO A 20 1.30 -7.96 5.07
CA PRO A 20 1.70 -9.14 5.84
C PRO A 20 0.89 -9.30 7.14
N LEU A 21 0.59 -8.18 7.80
CA LEU A 21 -0.21 -8.16 9.02
C LEU A 21 -1.66 -8.56 8.75
N LEU A 22 -2.28 -7.97 7.72
CA LEU A 22 -3.65 -8.31 7.34
C LEU A 22 -3.77 -9.80 6.96
N LYS A 23 -2.82 -10.32 6.17
CA LYS A 23 -2.76 -11.74 5.81
C LYS A 23 -2.60 -12.64 7.04
N ALA A 24 -1.83 -12.23 8.05
CA ALA A 24 -1.72 -12.97 9.31
C ALA A 24 -3.05 -12.97 10.08
N LEU A 25 -3.71 -11.82 10.21
CA LEU A 25 -5.01 -11.70 10.88
C LEU A 25 -6.09 -12.56 10.21
N ALA A 26 -6.10 -12.61 8.87
CA ALA A 26 -7.03 -13.44 8.13
C ALA A 26 -6.80 -14.95 8.34
N ARG A 27 -5.53 -15.39 8.46
CA ARG A 27 -5.20 -16.80 8.75
C ARG A 27 -5.67 -17.25 10.13
N GLU A 28 -5.67 -16.32 11.09
CA GLU A 28 -6.21 -16.55 12.44
C GLU A 28 -7.75 -16.44 12.50
N ASN A 29 -8.43 -16.33 11.35
CA ASN A 29 -9.88 -16.20 11.24
C ASN A 29 -10.49 -14.97 11.95
N TYR A 30 -9.73 -13.87 12.09
CA TYR A 30 -10.31 -12.61 12.56
C TYR A 30 -11.12 -11.93 11.46
N GLU A 31 -12.25 -11.32 11.84
CA GLU A 31 -12.96 -10.38 10.97
C GLU A 31 -12.27 -9.02 11.04
N VAL A 32 -11.84 -8.50 9.90
CA VAL A 32 -11.13 -7.22 9.83
C VAL A 32 -11.92 -6.24 8.96
N VAL A 33 -12.28 -5.09 9.53
CA VAL A 33 -12.88 -3.97 8.81
C VAL A 33 -11.77 -2.98 8.47
N ILE A 34 -11.53 -2.79 7.18
CA ILE A 34 -10.49 -1.92 6.64
C ILE A 34 -11.10 -0.58 6.24
N PHE A 35 -10.52 0.51 6.73
CA PHE A 35 -10.87 1.89 6.34
C PHE A 35 -9.74 2.52 5.54
N SER A 36 -10.02 2.90 4.29
CA SER A 36 -9.09 3.62 3.40
C SER A 36 -9.88 4.39 2.33
N SER A 37 -9.20 5.08 1.42
CA SER A 37 -9.79 5.96 0.41
C SER A 37 -9.11 5.79 -0.96
N GLY A 38 -9.90 5.85 -2.04
CA GLY A 38 -9.39 5.87 -3.42
C GLY A 38 -8.52 4.67 -3.79
N GLU A 39 -7.48 4.89 -4.60
CA GLU A 39 -6.64 3.85 -5.22
C GLU A 39 -6.05 2.83 -4.22
N VAL A 40 -5.72 3.27 -3.00
CA VAL A 40 -5.18 2.37 -1.97
C VAL A 40 -6.21 1.28 -1.61
N LEU A 41 -7.48 1.66 -1.49
CA LEU A 41 -8.57 0.74 -1.19
C LEU A 41 -8.73 -0.31 -2.29
N ASP A 42 -8.60 0.09 -3.55
CA ASP A 42 -8.72 -0.80 -4.70
C ASP A 42 -7.58 -1.82 -4.75
N ILE A 43 -6.36 -1.37 -4.46
CA ILE A 43 -5.19 -2.25 -4.40
C ILE A 43 -5.31 -3.26 -3.26
N LEU A 44 -5.76 -2.81 -2.08
CA LEU A 44 -5.98 -3.70 -0.95
C LEU A 44 -7.08 -4.74 -1.23
N LYS A 45 -8.18 -4.34 -1.88
CA LYS A 45 -9.23 -5.27 -2.33
C LYS A 45 -8.67 -6.32 -3.29
N SER A 46 -7.81 -5.91 -4.22
CA SER A 46 -7.17 -6.84 -5.16
C SER A 46 -6.22 -7.82 -4.46
N GLU A 47 -5.36 -7.32 -3.57
CA GLU A 47 -4.36 -8.13 -2.85
C GLU A 47 -4.95 -9.08 -1.80
N LEU A 48 -6.13 -8.75 -1.27
CA LEU A 48 -6.79 -9.51 -0.22
C LEU A 48 -8.02 -10.29 -0.73
N LYS A 49 -8.26 -10.31 -2.04
CA LYS A 49 -9.42 -10.99 -2.66
C LYS A 49 -9.54 -12.47 -2.29
N ASP A 50 -8.41 -13.13 -2.05
CA ASP A 50 -8.36 -14.55 -1.69
C ASP A 50 -8.80 -14.83 -0.24
N PHE A 51 -9.00 -13.80 0.57
CA PHE A 51 -9.36 -13.91 1.98
C PHE A 51 -10.81 -13.43 2.20
N GLY A 52 -11.64 -14.28 2.79
CA GLY A 52 -13.07 -14.02 2.99
C GLY A 52 -13.42 -13.16 4.22
N ASN A 53 -12.43 -12.73 5.00
CA ASN A 53 -12.64 -12.17 6.34
C ASN A 53 -12.51 -10.65 6.39
N PHE A 54 -12.55 -9.98 5.23
CA PHE A 54 -12.33 -8.54 5.10
C PHE A 54 -13.60 -7.79 4.70
N GLU A 55 -13.90 -6.73 5.44
CA GLU A 55 -14.92 -5.74 5.11
C GLU A 55 -14.21 -4.43 4.74
N PHE A 56 -14.57 -3.80 3.63
CA PHE A 56 -13.91 -2.59 3.14
C PHE A 56 -14.84 -1.39 3.23
N VAL A 57 -14.40 -0.34 3.92
CA VAL A 57 -15.15 0.91 4.10
C VAL A 57 -14.35 2.06 3.52
N GLU A 58 -14.97 2.79 2.59
CA GLU A 58 -14.38 4.00 2.02
C GLU A 58 -14.58 5.19 2.96
N ILE A 59 -13.50 5.92 3.21
CA ILE A 59 -13.49 7.15 4.01
C ILE A 59 -12.98 8.32 3.15
N PRO A 60 -13.18 9.58 3.55
CA PRO A 60 -12.58 10.71 2.83
C PRO A 60 -11.05 10.75 3.01
N LYS A 61 -10.34 11.08 1.93
CA LYS A 61 -8.89 11.27 1.94
C LYS A 61 -8.48 12.35 2.92
N ILE A 62 -7.51 12.03 3.77
CA ILE A 62 -6.89 13.01 4.69
C ILE A 62 -5.70 13.71 4.05
N PHE A 63 -4.99 13.03 3.13
CA PHE A 63 -3.76 13.53 2.53
C PHE A 63 -3.84 13.47 1.00
N GLU A 64 -3.47 14.58 0.36
CA GLU A 64 -3.29 14.67 -1.09
C GLU A 64 -1.80 14.77 -1.41
N PHE A 65 -1.30 13.79 -2.17
CA PHE A 65 0.07 13.83 -2.69
C PHE A 65 0.07 14.35 -4.13
N LYS A 66 0.99 15.26 -4.43
CA LYS A 66 1.20 15.78 -5.79
C LYS A 66 2.11 14.81 -6.55
N GLU A 67 1.51 13.99 -7.43
CA GLU A 67 2.16 12.86 -8.15
C GLU A 67 3.42 13.24 -8.97
N GLY A 68 3.56 14.51 -9.35
CA GLY A 68 4.57 14.93 -10.33
C GLY A 68 6.04 15.00 -9.88
N SER A 69 6.32 14.98 -8.57
CA SER A 69 7.68 15.23 -8.06
C SER A 69 8.54 13.97 -7.88
N VAL A 70 7.93 12.82 -7.62
CA VAL A 70 8.65 11.60 -7.21
C VAL A 70 9.24 10.86 -8.41
N ILE A 71 8.49 10.75 -9.51
CA ILE A 71 8.89 9.98 -10.71
C ILE A 71 10.12 10.61 -11.40
N LYS A 72 10.19 11.95 -11.44
CA LYS A 72 11.34 12.69 -12.00
C LYS A 72 12.62 12.44 -11.21
N ASN A 73 12.52 12.45 -9.88
CA ASN A 73 13.68 12.21 -9.02
C ASN A 73 14.13 10.74 -9.09
N LEU A 74 13.18 9.82 -9.23
CA LEU A 74 13.47 8.38 -9.34
C LEU A 74 14.22 8.08 -10.64
N THR A 75 13.74 8.55 -11.79
CA THR A 75 14.38 8.33 -13.10
C THR A 75 15.83 8.85 -13.16
N VAL A 76 16.08 10.05 -12.64
CA VAL A 76 17.45 10.61 -12.54
C VAL A 76 18.34 9.76 -11.63
N SER A 77 17.79 9.25 -10.54
CA SER A 77 18.54 8.44 -9.57
C SER A 77 18.86 7.05 -10.12
N SER A 78 17.91 6.40 -10.80
CA SER A 78 18.10 5.09 -11.44
C SER A 78 19.21 5.12 -12.50
N ALA A 79 19.25 6.17 -13.33
CA ALA A 79 20.32 6.33 -14.32
C ALA A 79 21.71 6.43 -13.66
N LYS A 80 21.83 7.18 -12.55
CA LYS A 80 23.09 7.30 -11.78
C LYS A 80 23.52 5.97 -11.15
N ILE A 81 22.56 5.16 -10.68
CA ILE A 81 22.83 3.85 -10.09
C ILE A 81 23.40 2.91 -11.16
N VAL A 82 22.78 2.83 -12.34
CA VAL A 82 23.24 1.98 -13.44
C VAL A 82 24.63 2.39 -13.92
N LEU A 83 24.90 3.70 -14.05
CA LEU A 83 26.22 4.21 -14.43
C LEU A 83 27.31 3.85 -13.41
N ARG A 84 26.98 3.82 -12.11
CA ARG A 84 27.91 3.39 -11.05
C ARG A 84 28.15 1.89 -11.07
N MET A 85 27.10 1.08 -11.24
CA MET A 85 27.22 -0.38 -11.40
C MET A 85 28.15 -0.75 -12.56
N ARG A 86 28.11 0.00 -13.68
CA ARG A 86 29.02 -0.18 -14.83
C ARG A 86 30.46 0.31 -14.61
N LYS A 87 30.71 1.06 -13.54
CA LYS A 87 32.04 1.61 -13.22
C LYS A 87 32.77 0.77 -12.17
N GLU A 88 32.01 -0.02 -11.41
CA GLU A 88 32.52 -0.99 -10.43
C GLU A 88 32.77 -2.39 -11.03
N HIS A 89 32.25 -2.65 -12.24
CA HIS A 89 32.55 -3.80 -13.11
C HIS A 89 33.41 -3.35 -14.29
#